data_AF-A0A843IUX4-F1
#
_entry.id   AF-A0A843IUX4-F1
#
_cell.length_a   1.000
_cell.length_b   1.000
_cell.length_c   1.000
_cell.angle_alpha   90.00
_cell.angle_beta   90.00
_cell.angle_gamma   90.00
#
_symmetry.space_group_name_H-M   'P 1'
#
loop_
_entity.id
_entity.type
_entity.pdbx_description
1 polymer ?
#
loop_
_entity_poly.entity_id
_entity_poly.type
_entity_poly.pdbx_seq_one_letter_code
_entity_poly.pdbx_strand_id
1 'polypeptide(L)'
;MAVNARTMGAISAGVFMLAIVLGIILYLTTGNALDALWAVIIMFGVYIAATSLLKGGDNNFGPSYGDAALVGGILLAGIGVTGLINGLVHNILITVAVFIAIIAVVVIIMAIKNRKV
;
A
#
# COMPACT_ATOMS: atom_id res chain seq x y z
N MET A 1 -1.50 19.23 -10.51
CA MET A 1 -2.88 19.70 -10.25
C MET A 1 -3.35 19.12 -8.93
N ALA A 2 -3.67 19.96 -7.95
CA ALA A 2 -4.22 19.49 -6.67
C ALA A 2 -5.70 19.09 -6.87
N VAL A 3 -6.04 17.85 -6.53
CA VAL A 3 -7.43 17.37 -6.55
C VAL A 3 -8.17 17.92 -5.34
N ASN A 4 -9.41 18.40 -5.53
CA ASN A 4 -10.23 18.93 -4.43
C ASN A 4 -10.47 17.85 -3.36
N ALA A 5 -10.40 18.23 -2.09
CA ALA A 5 -10.61 17.35 -0.93
C ALA A 5 -11.93 16.56 -1.01
N ARG A 6 -13.01 17.16 -1.54
CA ARG A 6 -14.30 16.47 -1.73
C ARG A 6 -14.17 15.30 -2.73
N THR A 7 -13.44 15.52 -3.82
CA THR A 7 -13.19 14.49 -4.84
C THR A 7 -12.29 13.39 -4.30
N MET A 8 -11.25 13.74 -3.51
CA MET A 8 -10.40 12.76 -2.83
C MET A 8 -11.18 11.91 -1.82
N GLY A 9 -12.13 12.52 -1.10
CA GLY A 9 -13.05 11.80 -0.22
C GLY A 9 -13.88 10.76 -0.98
N ALA A 10 -14.48 11.15 -2.11
CA ALA A 10 -15.25 10.24 -2.95
C ALA A 10 -14.40 9.09 -3.52
N ILE A 11 -13.18 9.38 -4.00
CA ILE A 11 -12.25 8.36 -4.48
C ILE A 11 -11.89 7.38 -3.35
N SER A 12 -11.58 7.90 -2.16
CA SER A 12 -11.23 7.07 -1.00
C SER A 12 -12.36 6.13 -0.58
N ALA A 13 -13.61 6.61 -0.62
CA ALA A 13 -14.79 5.81 -0.35
C ALA A 13 -15.02 4.74 -1.44
N GLY A 14 -14.81 5.08 -2.71
CA GLY A 14 -14.89 4.14 -3.83
C GLY A 14 -13.86 3.03 -3.72
N VAL A 15 -12.61 3.38 -3.39
CA VAL A 15 -11.53 2.42 -3.13
C VAL A 15 -11.86 1.53 -1.95
N PHE A 16 -12.43 2.08 -0.87
CA PHE A 16 -12.84 1.29 0.28
C PHE A 16 -13.90 0.26 -0.08
N MET A 17 -14.91 0.64 -0.89
CA MET A 17 -15.89 -0.34 -1.37
C MET A 17 -15.25 -1.43 -2.23
N LEU A 18 -14.33 -1.08 -3.13
CA LEU A 18 -13.59 -2.07 -3.92
C LEU A 18 -12.76 -3.00 -3.04
N ALA A 19 -12.13 -2.46 -1.99
CA ALA A 19 -11.36 -3.22 -1.01
C ALA A 19 -12.26 -4.24 -0.28
N ILE A 20 -13.47 -3.83 0.14
CA ILE A 20 -14.45 -4.73 0.75
C ILE A 20 -14.88 -5.83 -0.23
N VAL A 21 -15.18 -5.47 -1.48
CA VAL A 21 -15.58 -6.46 -2.51
C VAL A 21 -14.49 -7.51 -2.71
N LEU A 22 -13.23 -7.09 -2.84
CA LEU A 22 -12.10 -8.02 -2.94
C LEU A 22 -11.93 -8.88 -1.69
N GLY A 23 -12.10 -8.29 -0.50
CA GLY A 23 -12.06 -9.02 0.76
C GLY A 23 -13.15 -10.10 0.86
N ILE A 24 -14.37 -9.78 0.43
CA ILE A 24 -15.49 -10.75 0.39
C ILE A 24 -15.17 -11.88 -0.59
N ILE A 25 -14.68 -11.57 -1.79
CA ILE A 25 -14.30 -12.58 -2.78
C ILE A 25 -13.22 -13.51 -2.19
N LEU A 26 -12.19 -12.95 -1.57
CA LEU A 26 -11.13 -13.75 -0.93
C LEU A 26 -11.68 -14.61 0.21
N TYR A 27 -12.52 -14.06 1.08
CA TYR A 27 -13.18 -14.82 2.15
C TYR A 27 -13.98 -16.01 1.61
N LEU A 28 -14.73 -15.81 0.51
CA LEU A 28 -15.50 -16.89 -0.11
C LEU A 28 -14.60 -17.98 -0.71
N THR A 29 -13.37 -17.65 -1.08
CA THR A 29 -12.41 -18.62 -1.64
C THR A 29 -11.56 -19.34 -0.59
N THR A 30 -11.13 -18.67 0.47
CA THR A 30 -10.22 -19.23 1.47
C THR A 30 -10.91 -19.64 2.77
N GLY A 31 -12.13 -19.16 3.02
CA GLY A 31 -12.87 -19.36 4.27
C GLY A 31 -12.28 -18.61 5.47
N ASN A 32 -11.23 -17.80 5.27
CA ASN A 32 -10.50 -17.13 6.35
C ASN A 32 -10.73 -15.62 6.33
N ALA A 33 -11.27 -15.08 7.43
CA ALA A 33 -11.53 -13.65 7.56
C ALA A 33 -10.25 -12.81 7.61
N LEU A 34 -9.11 -13.40 8.01
CA LEU A 34 -7.82 -12.71 8.00
C LEU A 34 -7.37 -12.38 6.57
N ASP A 35 -7.59 -13.27 5.60
CA ASP A 35 -7.21 -13.03 4.20
C ASP A 35 -8.01 -11.86 3.60
N ALA A 36 -9.28 -11.73 4.00
CA ALA A 36 -10.11 -10.59 3.63
C ALA A 36 -9.57 -9.28 4.20
N LEU A 37 -9.14 -9.28 5.47
CA LEU A 37 -8.52 -8.12 6.11
C LEU A 37 -7.22 -7.74 5.40
N TRP A 38 -6.37 -8.71 5.07
CA TRP A 38 -5.13 -8.48 4.35
C TRP A 38 -5.38 -7.86 2.97
N ALA A 39 -6.40 -8.32 2.24
CA ALA A 39 -6.81 -7.73 0.97
C ALA A 39 -7.19 -6.25 1.10
N VAL A 40 -7.93 -5.90 2.16
CA VAL A 40 -8.33 -4.52 2.43
C VAL A 40 -7.10 -3.63 2.69
N ILE A 41 -6.16 -4.13 3.50
CA ILE A 41 -4.90 -3.43 3.80
C ILE A 41 -4.07 -3.22 2.54
N ILE A 42 -3.97 -4.23 1.66
CA ILE A 42 -3.28 -4.13 0.37
C ILE A 42 -3.87 -3.00 -0.47
N MET A 43 -5.20 -3.00 -0.65
CA MET A 43 -5.87 -2.00 -1.47
C MET A 43 -5.69 -0.58 -0.95
N PHE A 44 -5.76 -0.38 0.37
CA PHE A 44 -5.49 0.93 0.97
C PHE A 44 -4.04 1.37 0.80
N GLY A 45 -3.08 0.46 1.01
CA GLY A 45 -1.67 0.76 0.80
C GLY A 45 -1.38 1.18 -0.64
N VAL A 46 -1.93 0.45 -1.61
CA VAL A 46 -1.83 0.78 -3.03
C VAL A 46 -2.47 2.15 -3.32
N TYR A 47 -3.63 2.44 -2.76
CA TYR A 47 -4.29 3.74 -2.92
C TYR A 47 -3.46 4.89 -2.36
N ILE A 48 -2.90 4.75 -1.16
CA ILE A 48 -2.04 5.77 -0.55
C ILE A 48 -0.78 5.98 -1.40
N ALA A 49 -0.17 4.89 -1.89
CA ALA A 49 0.99 4.96 -2.78
C ALA A 49 0.64 5.61 -4.13
N ALA A 50 -0.51 5.29 -4.73
CA ALA A 50 -0.93 5.84 -6.01
C ALA A 50 -1.29 7.34 -5.91
N THR A 51 -1.95 7.74 -4.83
CA THR A 51 -2.30 9.14 -4.58
C THR A 51 -1.12 10.00 -4.15
N SER A 52 0.04 9.40 -3.87
CA SER A 52 1.28 10.12 -3.57
C SER A 52 1.71 11.06 -4.70
N LEU A 53 1.44 10.69 -5.96
CA LEU A 53 1.72 11.49 -7.15
C LEU A 53 0.86 12.76 -7.24
N LEU A 54 -0.26 12.80 -6.52
CA LEU A 54 -1.17 13.94 -6.47
C LEU A 54 -0.82 14.92 -5.33
N LYS A 55 0.06 14.51 -4.41
CA LYS A 55 0.53 15.31 -3.27
C LYS A 55 1.83 16.03 -3.67
N GLY A 56 1.70 17.13 -4.40
CA GLY A 56 2.81 18.03 -4.73
C GLY A 56 3.08 19.00 -3.58
N GLY A 57 4.28 18.98 -3.03
CA GLY A 57 4.73 19.89 -1.99
C GLY A 57 6.17 19.58 -1.60
N ASP A 58 7.11 20.38 -2.10
CA ASP A 58 8.50 20.35 -1.67
C ASP A 58 8.58 20.97 -0.28
N ASN A 59 9.00 20.17 0.69
CA ASN A 59 9.32 20.66 2.02
C ASN A 59 10.81 21.01 2.03
N ASN A 60 11.15 22.26 2.36
CA ASN A 60 12.56 22.68 2.48
C ASN A 60 13.34 21.94 3.59
N PHE A 61 12.66 21.11 4.40
CA PHE A 61 13.25 20.27 5.43
C PHE A 61 12.54 18.91 5.48
N GLY A 62 13.10 17.89 4.82
CA GLY A 62 12.67 16.49 4.90
C GLY A 62 12.02 15.92 3.62
N PRO A 63 11.60 14.64 3.62
CA PRO A 63 10.94 14.02 2.47
C PRO A 63 9.69 14.81 2.08
N SER A 64 9.43 14.95 0.77
CA SER A 64 8.19 15.58 0.31
C SER A 64 6.97 14.83 0.87
N TYR A 65 5.83 15.51 1.01
CA TYR A 65 4.58 14.86 1.45
C TYR A 65 4.18 13.72 0.49
N GLY A 66 4.52 13.83 -0.79
CA GLY A 66 4.39 12.76 -1.77
C GLY A 66 5.32 11.57 -1.48
N ASP A 67 6.59 11.80 -1.15
CA ASP A 67 7.54 10.74 -0.81
C ASP A 67 7.13 9.95 0.43
N ALA A 68 6.71 10.65 1.48
CA ALA A 68 6.24 10.02 2.70
C ALA A 68 4.98 9.17 2.45
N ALA A 69 4.04 9.67 1.64
CA ALA A 69 2.84 8.92 1.25
C ALA A 69 3.19 7.71 0.37
N LEU A 70 4.16 7.84 -0.54
CA LEU A 70 4.61 6.73 -1.38
C LEU A 70 5.19 5.59 -0.54
N VAL A 71 6.14 5.90 0.35
CA VAL A 71 6.75 4.91 1.24
C VAL A 71 5.73 4.29 2.18
N GLY A 72 4.92 5.12 2.84
CA GLY A 72 3.90 4.64 3.75
C GLY A 72 2.88 3.73 3.07
N GLY A 73 2.46 4.08 1.85
CA GLY A 73 1.55 3.27 1.05
C GLY A 73 2.15 1.93 0.63
N ILE A 74 3.40 1.92 0.14
CA ILE A 74 4.08 0.67 -0.25
C ILE A 74 4.31 -0.23 0.96
N LEU A 75 4.73 0.32 2.11
CA LEU A 75 4.92 -0.45 3.33
C LEU A 75 3.60 -1.04 3.83
N LEU A 76 2.52 -0.26 3.83
CA LEU A 76 1.20 -0.75 4.23
C LEU A 76 0.72 -1.86 3.30
N ALA A 77 0.84 -1.68 1.99
CA ALA A 77 0.51 -2.71 1.01
C ALA A 77 1.38 -3.96 1.21
N GLY A 78 2.66 -3.74 1.50
CA GLY A 78 3.63 -4.78 1.80
C GLY A 78 3.27 -5.64 2.99
N ILE A 79 2.87 -5.01 4.11
CA ILE A 79 2.38 -5.71 5.31
C ILE A 79 1.18 -6.59 4.94
N GLY A 80 0.23 -6.03 4.18
CA GLY A 80 -0.91 -6.77 3.68
C GLY A 80 -0.52 -8.00 2.83
N VAL A 81 0.40 -7.82 1.87
CA VAL A 81 0.92 -8.92 1.03
C VAL A 81 1.60 -9.99 1.88
N THR A 82 2.42 -9.61 2.85
CA THR A 82 3.10 -10.57 3.73
C THR A 82 2.13 -11.33 4.62
N GLY A 83 1.10 -10.65 5.15
CA GLY A 83 0.04 -11.29 5.92
C GLY A 83 -0.74 -12.31 5.09
N LEU A 84 -1.08 -11.95 3.85
CA LEU A 84 -1.78 -12.84 2.91
C LEU A 84 -0.91 -14.06 2.55
N ILE A 85 0.37 -13.87 2.25
CA ILE A 85 1.30 -14.97 1.93
C ILE A 85 1.48 -15.90 3.13
N ASN A 86 1.55 -15.35 4.34
CA ASN A 86 1.63 -16.17 5.54
C ASN A 86 0.36 -17.04 5.72
N GLY A 87 -0.82 -16.47 5.45
CA GLY A 87 -2.10 -17.19 5.49
C GLY A 87 -2.21 -18.30 4.43
N LEU A 88 -1.54 -18.16 3.29
CA LEU A 88 -1.54 -19.16 2.23
C LEU A 88 -0.49 -20.26 2.44
N VAL A 89 0.74 -19.86 2.73
CA VAL A 89 1.92 -20.75 2.71
C VAL A 89 2.23 -21.32 4.10
N HIS A 90 1.75 -20.68 5.16
CA HIS A 90 2.00 -21.07 6.56
C HIS A 90 3.50 -21.23 6.90
N ASN A 91 4.37 -20.51 6.18
CA ASN A 91 5.81 -20.60 6.33
C ASN A 91 6.40 -19.22 6.64
N ILE A 92 6.92 -19.09 7.86
CA ILE A 92 7.43 -17.82 8.37
C ILE A 92 8.68 -17.32 7.62
N LEU A 93 9.51 -18.23 7.10
CA LEU A 93 10.72 -17.85 6.35
C LEU A 93 10.36 -17.18 5.02
N ILE A 94 9.32 -17.69 4.35
CA ILE A 94 8.82 -17.09 3.10
C ILE A 94 8.21 -15.72 3.41
N THR A 95 7.41 -15.61 4.47
CA THR A 95 6.83 -14.33 4.92
C THR A 95 7.91 -13.28 5.18
N VAL A 96 8.97 -13.63 5.90
CA VAL A 96 10.10 -12.73 6.18
C VAL A 96 10.86 -12.37 4.90
N ALA A 97 11.14 -13.33 4.02
CA ALA A 97 11.81 -13.09 2.75
C ALA A 97 11.04 -12.09 1.87
N VAL A 98 9.72 -12.23 1.80
CA VAL A 98 8.87 -11.30 1.04
C VAL A 98 8.86 -9.92 1.68
N PHE A 99 8.79 -9.82 3.00
CA PHE A 99 8.85 -8.53 3.69
C PHE A 99 10.16 -7.78 3.42
N ILE A 100 11.29 -8.50 3.47
CA ILE A 100 12.61 -7.95 3.12
C ILE A 100 12.65 -7.49 1.66
N ALA A 101 12.09 -8.28 0.73
CA ALA A 101 12.02 -7.90 -0.68
C ALA A 101 11.22 -6.61 -0.89
N ILE A 102 10.10 -6.42 -0.17
CA ILE A 102 9.31 -5.19 -0.21
C ILE A 102 10.13 -4.00 0.29
N ILE A 103 10.82 -4.14 1.43
CA ILE A 103 11.68 -3.08 1.96
C ILE A 103 12.77 -2.72 0.95
N ALA A 104 13.38 -3.71 0.31
CA ALA A 104 14.40 -3.48 -0.72
C ALA A 104 13.84 -2.68 -1.91
N VAL A 105 12.63 -3.00 -2.38
CA VAL A 105 11.95 -2.24 -3.44
C VAL A 105 11.72 -0.78 -3.02
N VAL A 106 11.27 -0.54 -1.79
CA VAL A 106 11.10 0.82 -1.25
C VAL A 106 12.43 1.59 -1.28
N VAL A 107 13.52 0.98 -0.78
CA VAL A 107 14.84 1.61 -0.77
C VAL A 107 15.30 1.95 -2.19
N ILE A 108 15.12 1.04 -3.15
CA ILE A 108 15.48 1.26 -4.56
C ILE A 108 14.66 2.43 -5.15
N ILE A 109 13.35 2.46 -4.94
CA ILE A 109 12.49 3.55 -5.45
C ILE A 109 12.95 4.90 -4.90
N MET A 110 13.23 4.98 -3.60
CA MET A 110 13.70 6.22 -2.98
C MET A 110 15.09 6.62 -3.47
N ALA A 111 16.00 5.66 -3.66
CA ALA A 111 17.31 5.92 -4.24
C ALA A 111 17.22 6.48 -5.67
N ILE A 112 16.30 5.95 -6.49
CA ILE A 112 16.05 6.44 -7.85
C ILE A 112 15.47 7.86 -7.83
N LYS A 113 14.51 8.16 -6.93
CA LYS A 113 13.92 9.50 -6.82
C LYS A 113 14.93 10.54 -6.34
N ASN A 114 15.77 10.19 -5.36
CA ASN A 114 16.79 11.09 -4.82
C ASN A 114 17.95 11.34 -5.79
N ARG A 115 18.19 10.47 -6.78
CA ARG A 115 19.24 10.67 -7.81
C ARG A 115 19.00 11.86 -8.73
N LYS A 116 17.76 12.39 -8.76
CA LYS A 116 17.37 13.53 -9.61
C LYS A 116 17.49 14.88 -8.89
N VAL A 117 17.98 14.89 -7.64
CA VAL A 117 18.32 16.10 -6.88
C VAL A 117 19.79 16.41 -7.09
#